data_AF-A0A535Z4L6-F1
#
_entry.id   AF-A0A535Z4L6-F1
#
_cell.length_a   1.000
_cell.length_b   1.000
_cell.length_c   1.000
_cell.angle_alpha   90.00
_cell.angle_beta   90.00
_cell.angle_gamma   90.00
#
_symmetry.space_group_name_H-M   'P 1'
#
loop_
_entity.id
_entity.type
_entity.pdbx_description
1 polymer ?
#
loop_
_entity_poly.entity_id
_entity_poly.type
_entity_poly.pdbx_seq_one_letter_code
_entity_poly.pdbx_strand_id
1 'polypeptide(L)'
;RVGGRTLVLFTSHRQLRDVHTALKQRVDLDEVLILGQGIDGQRRQLLKTFEEANRPLLLGTSSFWEGIDIPGERLSCVVMVRLPFPVPTDPVYAARAEQVRDPFGQLALPQAALRLKQGFGRLIRRSTDRGAVVILDNRILGRDYGKAFLDILPPASRYVGPGVQVADRVGTWLEGV
;
A
#
# COMPACT_ATOMS: atom_id res chain seq x y z
N ARG A 1 -0.89 -6.41 -16.77
CA ARG A 1 0.53 -6.04 -16.58
C ARG A 1 1.15 -6.81 -15.42
N VAL A 2 0.72 -6.60 -14.17
CA VAL A 2 1.28 -7.33 -13.00
C VAL A 2 0.76 -8.77 -12.79
N GLY A 3 -0.20 -9.22 -13.60
CA GLY A 3 -0.79 -10.57 -13.45
C GLY A 3 -1.52 -10.78 -12.13
N GLY A 4 -2.08 -9.73 -11.52
CA GLY A 4 -2.69 -9.77 -10.18
C GLY A 4 -1.65 -9.61 -9.08
N ARG A 5 -1.83 -10.30 -7.94
CA ARG A 5 -0.91 -10.30 -6.79
C ARG A 5 -0.64 -8.89 -6.27
N THR A 6 -1.68 -8.07 -6.29
CA THR A 6 -1.60 -6.64 -5.96
C THR A 6 -2.47 -6.32 -4.75
N LEU A 7 -1.89 -5.60 -3.80
CA LEU A 7 -2.59 -5.04 -2.65
C LEU A 7 -2.65 -3.51 -2.79
N VAL A 8 -3.84 -2.94 -2.72
CA VAL A 8 -4.05 -1.50 -2.73
C VAL A 8 -4.52 -1.04 -1.36
N LEU A 9 -3.83 -0.06 -0.80
CA LEU A 9 -4.01 0.41 0.57
C LEU A 9 -4.57 1.82 0.57
N PHE A 10 -5.78 1.93 1.13
CA PHE A 10 -6.55 3.15 1.26
C PHE A 10 -6.50 3.68 2.70
N THR A 11 -6.59 5.00 2.85
CA THR A 11 -6.77 5.62 4.18
C THR A 11 -8.24 5.82 4.54
N SER A 12 -9.17 5.41 3.67
CA SER A 12 -10.62 5.57 3.86
C SER A 12 -11.41 4.42 3.25
N HIS A 13 -12.35 3.87 4.02
CA HIS A 13 -13.31 2.86 3.54
C HIS A 13 -14.21 3.39 2.42
N ARG A 14 -14.52 4.69 2.41
CA ARG A 14 -15.33 5.30 1.34
C ARG A 14 -14.59 5.21 0.01
N GLN A 15 -13.35 5.68 -0.03
CA GLN A 15 -12.54 5.65 -1.27
C GLN A 15 -12.31 4.21 -1.76
N LEU A 16 -12.11 3.27 -0.83
CA LEU A 16 -12.02 1.85 -1.14
C LEU A 16 -13.28 1.34 -1.85
N ARG A 17 -14.48 1.64 -1.31
CA ARG A 17 -15.76 1.25 -1.93
C ARG A 17 -15.94 1.87 -3.31
N ASP A 18 -15.66 3.17 -3.45
CA ASP A 18 -15.82 3.88 -4.72
C ASP A 18 -14.94 3.25 -5.81
N VAL A 19 -13.66 2.96 -5.48
CA VAL A 19 -12.74 2.30 -6.40
C VAL A 19 -13.14 0.84 -6.66
N HIS A 20 -13.57 0.11 -5.64
CA HIS A 20 -14.05 -1.26 -5.81
C HIS A 20 -15.19 -1.34 -6.83
N THR A 21 -16.21 -0.49 -6.68
CA THR A 21 -17.36 -0.44 -7.60
C THR A 21 -16.92 -0.07 -9.02
N ALA A 22 -16.05 0.93 -9.17
CA ALA A 22 -15.54 1.31 -10.48
C ALA A 22 -14.74 0.19 -11.15
N LEU A 23 -13.92 -0.55 -10.39
CA LEU A 23 -13.12 -1.66 -10.93
C LEU A 23 -14.00 -2.85 -11.33
N LYS A 24 -15.06 -3.17 -10.58
CA LYS A 24 -16.00 -4.25 -10.92
C LYS A 24 -16.79 -3.99 -12.21
N GLN A 25 -16.87 -2.74 -12.67
CA GLN A 25 -17.55 -2.37 -13.92
C GLN A 25 -16.64 -2.44 -15.15
N ARG A 26 -15.35 -2.75 -14.98
CA ARG A 26 -14.37 -2.78 -16.06
C ARG A 26 -14.27 -4.16 -16.69
N VAL A 27 -14.66 -4.25 -17.95
CA VAL A 27 -14.58 -5.47 -18.77
C VAL A 27 -13.14 -5.96 -18.99
N ASP A 28 -12.16 -5.05 -18.98
CA ASP A 28 -10.74 -5.41 -19.14
C ASP A 28 -10.14 -6.09 -17.89
N LEU A 29 -10.94 -6.25 -16.83
CA LEU A 29 -10.53 -6.86 -15.56
C LEU A 29 -11.32 -8.14 -15.22
N ASP A 30 -12.09 -8.72 -16.14
CA ASP A 30 -12.94 -9.90 -15.87
C ASP A 30 -12.16 -11.11 -15.31
N GLU A 31 -10.88 -11.26 -15.69
CA GLU A 31 -10.00 -12.33 -15.20
C GLU A 31 -9.31 -12.01 -13.86
N VAL A 32 -9.55 -10.83 -13.27
CA VAL A 32 -8.95 -10.38 -12.02
C VAL A 32 -9.95 -10.57 -10.87
N LEU A 33 -9.54 -11.33 -9.85
CA LEU A 33 -10.34 -11.48 -8.65
C LEU A 33 -10.19 -10.22 -7.78
N ILE A 34 -11.14 -9.29 -7.91
CA ILE A 34 -11.20 -8.06 -7.12
C ILE A 34 -11.89 -8.36 -5.78
N LEU A 35 -11.18 -8.06 -4.69
CA LEU A 35 -11.59 -8.28 -3.31
C LEU A 35 -11.51 -6.96 -2.52
N GLY A 36 -12.57 -6.59 -1.81
CA GLY A 36 -12.66 -5.37 -1.01
C GLY A 36 -12.94 -5.62 0.46
N GLN A 37 -12.13 -5.04 1.35
CA GLN A 37 -12.36 -5.07 2.79
C GLN A 37 -13.72 -4.50 3.18
N GLY A 38 -14.51 -5.30 3.90
CA GLY A 38 -15.85 -4.90 4.34
C GLY A 38 -16.89 -4.91 3.22
N ILE A 39 -16.54 -5.43 2.05
CA ILE A 39 -17.44 -5.65 0.90
C ILE A 39 -17.52 -7.16 0.64
N ASP A 40 -16.40 -7.78 0.24
CA ASP A 40 -16.34 -9.20 -0.13
C ASP A 40 -15.95 -10.11 1.05
N GLY A 41 -15.66 -9.52 2.22
CA GLY A 41 -15.35 -10.28 3.41
C GLY A 41 -14.57 -9.51 4.48
N GLN A 42 -14.34 -10.22 5.58
CA GLN A 42 -13.47 -9.76 6.66
C GLN A 42 -12.01 -10.03 6.33
N ARG A 43 -11.10 -9.26 6.95
CA ARG A 43 -9.65 -9.28 6.68
C ARG A 43 -9.08 -10.70 6.55
N ARG A 44 -9.34 -11.57 7.52
CA ARG A 44 -8.79 -12.94 7.56
C ARG A 44 -9.24 -13.78 6.36
N GLN A 45 -10.51 -13.70 6.00
CA GLN A 45 -11.06 -14.41 4.84
C GLN A 45 -10.47 -13.88 3.53
N LEU A 46 -10.37 -12.56 3.40
CA LEU A 46 -9.81 -11.92 2.21
C LEU A 46 -8.34 -12.28 1.99
N LEU A 47 -7.55 -12.38 3.06
CA LEU A 47 -6.15 -12.81 2.97
C LEU A 47 -6.05 -14.26 2.48
N LYS A 48 -6.85 -15.17 3.03
CA LYS A 48 -6.88 -16.57 2.58
C LYS A 48 -7.26 -16.66 1.09
N THR A 49 -8.34 -15.99 0.69
CA THR A 49 -8.78 -15.98 -0.72
C THR A 49 -7.73 -15.32 -1.64
N PHE A 50 -7.07 -14.27 -1.18
CA PHE A 50 -5.98 -13.62 -1.92
C PHE A 50 -4.79 -14.58 -2.12
N GLU A 51 -4.41 -15.34 -1.10
CA GLU A 51 -3.31 -16.30 -1.17
C GLU A 51 -3.62 -17.48 -2.10
N GLU A 52 -4.86 -17.92 -2.20
CA GLU A 52 -5.26 -19.07 -3.03
C GLU A 52 -5.48 -18.69 -4.51
N ALA A 53 -5.81 -17.42 -4.77
CA ALA A 53 -6.18 -16.95 -6.11
C ALA A 53 -4.98 -16.75 -7.06
N ASN A 54 -5.23 -16.93 -8.35
CA ASN A 54 -4.20 -16.78 -9.39
C ASN A 54 -3.90 -15.30 -9.70
N ARG A 55 -4.94 -14.49 -9.93
CA ARG A 55 -4.83 -13.06 -10.29
C ARG A 55 -5.59 -12.15 -9.33
N PRO A 56 -5.24 -12.12 -8.04
CA PRO A 56 -6.01 -11.35 -7.07
C PRO A 56 -5.63 -9.86 -7.04
N LEU A 57 -6.62 -9.02 -6.79
CA LEU A 57 -6.48 -7.61 -6.44
C LEU A 57 -7.22 -7.38 -5.12
N LEU A 58 -6.46 -7.12 -4.05
CA LEU A 58 -7.04 -6.84 -2.74
C LEU A 58 -7.03 -5.35 -2.44
N LEU A 59 -8.20 -4.81 -2.17
CA LEU A 59 -8.41 -3.44 -1.74
C LEU A 59 -8.63 -3.47 -0.22
N GLY A 60 -7.69 -2.89 0.52
CA GLY A 60 -7.68 -2.87 1.98
C GLY A 60 -7.47 -1.48 2.54
N THR A 61 -7.82 -1.26 3.81
CA THR A 61 -7.52 -0.01 4.52
C THR A 61 -6.21 -0.08 5.29
N SER A 62 -5.83 0.99 5.99
CA SER A 62 -4.64 1.06 6.85
C SER A 62 -4.49 -0.14 7.80
N SER A 63 -5.60 -0.75 8.25
CA SER A 63 -5.55 -1.96 9.08
C SER A 63 -4.69 -3.06 8.44
N PHE A 64 -4.74 -3.22 7.12
CA PHE A 64 -3.97 -4.23 6.38
C PHE A 64 -2.44 -4.07 6.54
N TRP A 65 -1.92 -2.87 6.87
CA TRP A 65 -0.48 -2.63 7.09
C TRP A 65 0.13 -3.43 8.25
N GLU A 66 -0.58 -3.61 9.36
CA GLU A 66 0.03 -4.02 10.63
C GLU A 66 0.22 -5.54 10.79
N GLY A 67 -0.13 -6.35 9.78
CA GLY A 67 -0.11 -7.81 9.94
C GLY A 67 -0.39 -8.60 8.68
N ILE A 68 0.07 -8.13 7.52
CA ILE A 68 0.03 -8.93 6.30
C ILE A 68 1.26 -9.82 6.25
N ASP A 69 1.02 -11.12 6.33
CA ASP A 69 2.07 -12.13 6.22
C ASP A 69 2.02 -12.91 4.91
N ILE A 70 1.91 -12.22 3.77
CA ILE A 70 1.81 -12.88 2.47
C ILE A 70 3.22 -13.22 1.95
N PRO A 71 3.51 -14.49 1.56
CA PRO A 71 4.77 -14.88 0.94
C PRO A 71 5.04 -14.13 -0.38
N GLY A 72 6.30 -13.78 -0.65
CA GLY A 72 6.72 -12.84 -1.71
C GLY A 72 6.18 -13.15 -3.11
N GLU A 73 6.06 -14.42 -3.52
CA GLU A 73 5.54 -14.77 -4.85
C GLU A 73 4.04 -14.46 -5.03
N ARG A 74 3.28 -14.39 -3.93
CA ARG A 74 1.83 -14.14 -3.91
C ARG A 74 1.50 -12.65 -3.82
N LEU A 75 2.45 -11.80 -3.44
CA LEU A 75 2.29 -10.35 -3.39
C LEU A 75 3.48 -9.68 -4.09
N SER A 76 3.29 -9.27 -5.35
CA SER A 76 4.35 -8.64 -6.16
C SER A 76 4.23 -7.12 -6.20
N CYS A 77 3.05 -6.56 -5.87
CA CYS A 77 2.83 -5.12 -5.92
C CYS A 77 2.00 -4.63 -4.73
N VAL A 78 2.49 -3.57 -4.08
CA VAL A 78 1.73 -2.82 -3.07
C VAL A 78 1.54 -1.40 -3.58
N VAL A 79 0.28 -0.96 -3.67
CA VAL A 79 -0.08 0.39 -4.06
C VAL A 79 -0.58 1.14 -2.83
N MET A 80 0.04 2.26 -2.51
CA MET A 80 -0.37 3.17 -1.45
C MET A 80 -1.03 4.38 -2.07
N VAL A 81 -2.33 4.54 -1.82
CA VAL A 81 -3.08 5.68 -2.35
C VAL A 81 -2.68 6.97 -1.64
N ARG A 82 -2.33 6.88 -0.35
CA ARG A 82 -1.85 8.00 0.48
C ARG A 82 -0.82 7.54 1.50
N LEU A 83 0.02 8.47 1.97
CA LEU A 83 0.94 8.24 3.07
C LEU A 83 0.20 7.83 4.36
N PRO A 84 0.73 6.87 5.15
CA PRO A 84 0.01 6.19 6.23
C PRO A 84 0.04 6.99 7.54
N PHE A 85 -0.28 8.28 7.47
CA PHE A 85 -0.38 9.14 8.65
C PHE A 85 -1.46 8.65 9.62
N PRO A 86 -1.26 8.81 10.93
CA PRO A 86 -2.29 8.51 11.91
C PRO A 86 -3.53 9.38 11.70
N VAL A 87 -4.69 8.83 12.05
CA VAL A 87 -5.95 9.56 12.03
C VAL A 87 -5.96 10.51 13.23
N PRO A 88 -6.10 11.84 13.05
CA PRO A 88 -6.02 12.79 14.16
C PRO A 88 -7.10 12.57 15.24
N THR A 89 -8.26 12.03 14.85
CA THR A 89 -9.38 11.72 15.75
C THR A 89 -9.23 10.38 16.47
N ASP A 90 -8.15 9.62 16.23
CA ASP A 90 -7.87 8.41 16.99
C ASP A 90 -7.58 8.80 18.46
N PRO A 91 -8.32 8.26 19.46
CA PRO A 91 -8.20 8.69 20.84
C PRO A 91 -6.78 8.54 21.42
N VAL A 92 -6.08 7.47 21.03
CA VAL A 92 -4.72 7.19 21.52
C VAL A 92 -3.73 8.18 20.92
N TYR A 93 -3.84 8.44 19.61
CA TYR A 93 -3.03 9.44 18.94
C TYR A 93 -3.31 10.85 19.49
N ALA A 94 -4.57 11.24 19.65
CA ALA A 94 -4.98 12.54 20.17
C ALA A 94 -4.42 12.80 21.57
N ALA A 95 -4.59 11.84 22.50
CA ALA A 95 -4.06 11.96 23.85
C ALA A 95 -2.53 12.10 23.89
N ARG A 96 -1.79 11.45 22.98
CA ARG A 96 -0.33 11.60 22.86
C ARG A 96 0.06 12.92 22.20
N ALA A 97 -0.72 13.38 21.23
CA ALA A 97 -0.49 14.64 20.53
C ALA A 97 -0.58 15.85 21.47
N GLU A 98 -1.49 15.83 22.44
CA GLU A 98 -1.63 16.89 23.45
C GLU A 98 -0.38 17.06 24.34
N GLN A 99 0.48 16.04 24.43
CA GLN A 99 1.67 16.04 25.30
C GLN A 99 2.93 16.59 24.63
N VAL A 100 2.87 17.00 23.35
CA VAL A 100 4.04 17.44 22.58
C VAL A 100 3.80 18.77 21.88
N ARG A 101 4.86 19.59 21.74
CA ARG A 101 4.78 20.91 21.10
C ARG A 101 4.57 20.85 19.58
N ASP A 102 5.09 19.81 18.94
CA ASP A 102 4.91 19.56 17.50
C ASP A 102 4.44 18.12 17.28
N PRO A 103 3.12 17.86 17.34
CA PRO A 103 2.56 16.53 17.14
C PRO A 103 2.86 15.96 15.75
N PHE A 104 2.97 16.81 14.74
CA PHE A 104 3.24 16.35 13.39
C PHE A 104 4.66 15.80 13.26
N GLY A 105 5.67 16.60 13.60
CA GLY A 105 7.08 16.22 13.47
C GLY A 105 7.52 15.17 14.49
N GLN A 106 6.98 15.23 15.71
CA GLN A 106 7.43 14.34 16.81
C GLN A 106 6.65 13.04 16.90
N LEU A 107 5.42 12.96 16.36
CA LEU A 107 4.59 11.74 16.42
C LEU A 107 4.13 11.28 15.05
N ALA A 108 3.40 12.12 14.31
CA ALA A 108 2.74 11.69 13.06
C ALA A 108 3.74 11.21 12.01
N LEU A 109 4.80 11.99 11.78
CA LEU A 109 5.81 11.71 10.78
C LEU A 109 6.63 10.45 11.14
N PRO A 110 7.21 10.31 12.34
CA PRO A 110 7.90 9.08 12.74
C PRO A 110 7.01 7.83 12.66
N GLN A 111 5.75 7.92 13.11
CA GLN A 111 4.82 6.79 13.05
C GLN A 111 4.49 6.41 11.60
N ALA A 112 4.24 7.38 10.73
CA ALA A 112 3.96 7.13 9.33
C ALA A 112 5.18 6.53 8.59
N ALA A 113 6.37 7.06 8.86
CA ALA A 113 7.63 6.55 8.28
C ALA A 113 7.91 5.11 8.73
N LEU A 114 7.71 4.81 10.03
CA LEU A 114 7.85 3.46 10.56
C LEU A 114 6.85 2.48 9.93
N ARG A 115 5.58 2.88 9.82
CA ARG A 115 4.55 2.08 9.15
C ARG A 115 4.95 1.78 7.71
N LEU A 116 5.39 2.80 6.96
CA LEU A 116 5.85 2.64 5.58
C LEU A 116 7.01 1.63 5.49
N LYS A 117 8.03 1.76 6.35
CA LYS A 117 9.16 0.83 6.42
C LYS A 117 8.70 -0.61 6.65
N GLN A 118 7.77 -0.81 7.58
CA GLN A 118 7.28 -2.15 7.95
C GLN A 118 6.53 -2.82 6.80
N GLY A 119 5.63 -2.13 6.09
CA GLY A 119 4.96 -2.75 4.95
C GLY A 119 5.87 -2.93 3.74
N PHE A 120 6.91 -2.10 3.57
CA PHE A 120 7.96 -2.37 2.59
C PHE A 120 8.68 -3.70 2.89
N GLY A 121 9.06 -3.95 4.14
CA GLY A 121 9.69 -5.20 4.56
C GLY A 121 8.81 -6.43 4.47
N ARG A 122 7.49 -6.28 4.38
CA ARG A 122 6.55 -7.40 4.15
C ARG A 122 6.48 -7.82 2.68
N LEU A 123 6.80 -6.91 1.75
CA LEU A 123 6.78 -7.18 0.30
C LEU A 123 8.01 -7.98 -0.16
N ILE A 124 9.18 -7.75 0.45
CA ILE A 124 10.45 -8.38 0.06
C ILE A 124 10.98 -9.13 1.27
N ARG A 125 10.87 -10.47 1.26
CA ARG A 125 11.29 -11.31 2.40
C ARG A 125 12.58 -12.07 2.12
N ARG A 126 12.76 -12.51 0.87
CA ARG A 126 13.94 -13.24 0.41
C ARG A 126 14.73 -12.37 -0.57
N SER A 127 16.03 -12.61 -0.67
CA SER A 127 16.92 -11.92 -1.63
C SER A 127 16.53 -12.16 -3.09
N THR A 128 15.75 -13.22 -3.37
CA THR A 128 15.23 -13.57 -4.69
C THR A 128 13.86 -12.96 -4.99
N ASP A 129 13.15 -12.41 -3.98
CA ASP A 129 11.82 -11.85 -4.18
C ASP A 129 11.91 -10.53 -4.95
N ARG A 130 11.11 -10.40 -6.01
CA ARG A 130 10.93 -9.14 -6.74
C ARG A 130 9.55 -8.57 -6.44
N GLY A 131 9.53 -7.31 -6.04
CA GLY A 131 8.31 -6.57 -5.76
C GLY A 131 8.44 -5.10 -6.12
N ALA A 132 7.29 -4.43 -6.20
CA ALA A 132 7.21 -2.99 -6.36
C ALA A 132 6.27 -2.35 -5.32
N VAL A 133 6.72 -1.25 -4.71
CA VAL A 133 5.86 -0.36 -3.92
C VAL A 133 5.56 0.88 -4.76
N VAL A 134 4.29 1.14 -5.00
CA VAL A 134 3.80 2.31 -5.73
C VAL A 134 3.17 3.27 -4.74
N ILE A 135 3.65 4.52 -4.70
CA ILE A 135 3.11 5.57 -3.82
C ILE A 135 2.45 6.63 -4.68
N LEU A 136 1.13 6.78 -4.56
CA LEU A 136 0.31 7.72 -5.35
C LEU A 136 0.09 9.05 -4.61
N ASP A 137 1.02 9.44 -3.74
CA ASP A 137 0.92 10.62 -2.90
C ASP A 137 2.08 11.58 -3.16
N ASN A 138 1.80 12.65 -3.92
CA ASN A 138 2.80 13.65 -4.31
C ASN A 138 3.48 14.33 -3.11
N ARG A 139 2.92 14.25 -1.90
CA ARG A 139 3.53 14.82 -0.70
C ARG A 139 4.88 14.20 -0.36
N ILE A 140 5.15 12.97 -0.81
CA ILE A 140 6.46 12.34 -0.61
C ILE A 140 7.58 13.04 -1.39
N LEU A 141 7.25 13.77 -2.45
CA LEU A 141 8.19 14.54 -3.27
C LEU A 141 8.14 16.04 -2.98
N GLY A 142 6.93 16.58 -2.76
CA GLY A 142 6.70 18.02 -2.68
C GLY A 142 6.76 18.63 -1.28
N ARG A 143 7.05 17.85 -0.24
CA ARG A 143 7.15 18.34 1.14
C ARG A 143 8.51 18.01 1.74
N ASP A 144 9.02 18.87 2.60
CA ASP A 144 10.34 18.72 3.24
C ASP A 144 10.46 17.39 4.00
N TYR A 145 9.37 16.94 4.62
CA TYR A 145 9.32 15.67 5.34
C TYR A 145 9.35 14.44 4.42
N GLY A 146 9.15 14.59 3.11
CA GLY A 146 9.15 13.50 2.15
C GLY A 146 10.46 12.72 2.16
N LYS A 147 11.58 13.44 2.35
CA LYS A 147 12.91 12.84 2.50
C LYS A 147 12.98 11.85 3.68
N ALA A 148 12.32 12.16 4.81
CA ALA A 148 12.30 11.27 5.96
C ALA A 148 11.62 9.92 5.66
N PHE A 149 10.62 9.89 4.76
CA PHE A 149 10.03 8.63 4.29
C PHE A 149 10.98 7.86 3.36
N LEU A 150 11.69 8.55 2.47
CA LEU A 150 12.58 7.90 1.50
C LEU A 150 13.88 7.37 2.14
N ASP A 151 14.38 8.04 3.16
CA ASP A 151 15.64 7.69 3.83
C ASP A 151 15.50 6.45 4.73
N ILE A 152 14.28 6.16 5.23
CA ILE A 152 14.03 5.00 6.10
C ILE A 152 13.76 3.70 5.30
N LEU A 153 13.45 3.83 4.01
CA LEU A 153 13.18 2.68 3.14
C LEU A 153 14.45 1.89 2.83
N PRO A 154 14.36 0.55 2.70
CA PRO A 154 15.47 -0.25 2.21
C PRO A 154 15.97 0.22 0.84
N PRO A 155 17.26 -0.05 0.49
CA PRO A 155 17.78 0.24 -0.84
C PRO A 155 16.90 -0.40 -1.93
N ALA A 156 16.42 0.41 -2.86
CA ALA A 156 15.58 -0.01 -3.96
C ALA A 156 15.72 0.94 -5.14
N SER A 157 15.54 0.42 -6.36
CA SER A 157 15.41 1.23 -7.56
C SER A 157 14.23 2.19 -7.43
N ARG A 158 14.44 3.47 -7.76
CA ARG A 158 13.42 4.52 -7.61
C ARG A 158 13.03 5.05 -8.99
N TYR A 159 11.73 5.21 -9.19
CA TYR A 159 11.16 5.82 -10.39
C TYR A 159 10.13 6.87 -9.99
N VAL A 160 10.22 8.05 -10.61
CA VAL A 160 9.25 9.15 -10.46
C VAL A 160 8.81 9.55 -11.85
N GLY A 161 7.49 9.58 -12.09
CA GLY A 161 6.95 9.96 -13.38
C GLY A 161 5.42 9.97 -13.40
N PRO A 162 4.81 10.23 -14.58
CA PRO A 162 3.37 10.25 -14.75
C PRO A 162 2.73 8.92 -14.35
N GLY A 163 1.57 8.96 -13.66
CA GLY A 163 0.86 7.77 -13.20
C GLY A 163 0.54 6.77 -14.31
N VAL A 164 0.29 7.25 -15.53
CA VAL A 164 0.05 6.42 -16.72
C VAL A 164 1.22 5.52 -17.09
N GLN A 165 2.46 5.90 -16.76
CA GLN A 165 3.66 5.13 -17.06
C GLN A 165 4.05 4.17 -15.93
N VAL A 166 3.51 4.35 -14.72
CA VAL A 166 3.87 3.55 -13.54
C VAL A 166 3.54 2.07 -13.75
N ALA A 167 2.39 1.78 -14.35
CA ALA A 167 1.96 0.40 -14.57
C ALA A 167 2.88 -0.38 -15.53
N ASP A 168 3.38 0.29 -16.58
CA ASP A 168 4.35 -0.31 -17.52
C ASP A 168 5.70 -0.51 -16.83
N ARG A 169 6.19 0.49 -16.09
CA ARG A 169 7.46 0.40 -15.35
C ARG A 169 7.49 -0.72 -14.32
N VAL A 170 6.40 -0.89 -13.57
CA VAL A 170 6.28 -1.99 -12.61
C VAL A 170 6.27 -3.34 -13.31
N GLY A 171 5.60 -3.46 -14.47
CA GLY A 171 5.62 -4.69 -15.28
C GLY A 171 7.03 -5.08 -15.70
N THR A 172 7.75 -4.17 -16.36
CA THR A 172 9.12 -4.38 -16.82
C THR A 172 10.07 -4.78 -15.67
N TRP A 173 9.98 -4.08 -14.53
CA TRP A 173 10.80 -4.39 -13.35
C TRP A 173 10.57 -5.81 -12.81
N LEU A 174 9.33 -6.26 -12.75
CA LEU A 174 9.00 -7.59 -12.24
C LEU A 174 9.42 -8.71 -13.19
N GLU A 175 9.38 -8.46 -14.50
CA GLU A 175 9.88 -9.38 -15.52
C GLU A 175 11.41 -9.50 -15.50
N GLY A 176 12.12 -8.53 -14.90
CA GLY A 176 13.57 -8.53 -14.81
C GLY A 176 14.29 -7.97 -16.01
N VAL A 177 13.56 -7.21 -16.82
CA VAL A 177 14.06 -6.53 -18.02
C VAL A 177 14.46 -5.09 -17.66
#